data_AF-A0A7Y6E4S3-F1
#
_entry.id   AF-A0A7Y6E4S3-F1
#
_cell.length_a   1.000
_cell.length_b   1.000
_cell.length_c   1.000
_cell.angle_alpha   90.00
_cell.angle_beta   90.00
_cell.angle_gamma   90.00
#
_symmetry.space_group_name_H-M   'P 1'
#
loop_
_entity.id
_entity.type
_entity.pdbx_description
1 polymer ?
#
loop_
_entity_poly.entity_id
_entity_poly.type
_entity_poly.pdbx_seq_one_letter_code
_entity_poly.pdbx_strand_id
1 'polypeptide(L)'
;MGVTGLIDWPAALLATHAAVARPADTREATERAVAAGPVFRNKDFPLSPVPVLLRADRAERLAPLLTRYVALLGKAVALYRARPDVRDFYRLGPAADRLIDADRALGDAPWVCRLDGYLEAGSERLRVLENNADSPAGTLFTARINDAVARIRSTSPAAMTYTGEHRFPDALRAAARAAA
;
A
#
# COMPACT_ATOMS: atom_id res chain seq x y z
N MET A 1 -20.88 -0.81 -22.63
CA MET A 1 -20.51 -0.12 -21.38
C MET A 1 -20.81 -1.06 -20.23
N GLY A 2 -19.80 -1.75 -19.70
CA GLY A 2 -19.94 -2.70 -18.60
C GLY A 2 -18.88 -2.40 -17.55
N VAL A 3 -19.31 -2.21 -16.30
CA VAL A 3 -18.45 -1.81 -15.19
C VAL A 3 -17.54 -2.99 -14.83
N THR A 4 -16.26 -2.92 -15.22
CA THR A 4 -15.19 -3.81 -14.75
C THR A 4 -14.57 -3.21 -13.49
N GLY A 5 -15.11 -3.58 -12.34
CA GLY A 5 -14.61 -3.29 -11.00
C GLY A 5 -15.25 -4.33 -10.08
N LEU A 6 -14.64 -4.91 -9.07
CA LEU A 6 -13.69 -4.43 -8.08
C LEU A 6 -13.26 -5.73 -7.38
N ILE A 7 -12.00 -6.15 -7.51
CA ILE A 7 -11.40 -7.34 -6.87
C ILE A 7 -12.11 -8.69 -7.19
N ASP A 8 -11.38 -9.57 -7.87
CA ASP A 8 -11.75 -10.98 -8.00
C ASP A 8 -11.54 -11.68 -6.65
N TRP A 9 -12.56 -11.60 -5.79
CA TRP A 9 -12.57 -12.20 -4.46
C TRP A 9 -12.29 -13.70 -4.47
N PRO A 10 -12.85 -14.50 -5.40
CA PRO A 10 -12.43 -15.89 -5.58
C PRO A 10 -10.92 -16.02 -5.78
N ALA A 11 -10.33 -15.31 -6.74
CA ALA A 11 -8.89 -15.40 -6.99
C ALA A 11 -8.03 -14.93 -5.80
N ALA A 12 -8.47 -13.87 -5.10
CA ALA A 12 -7.82 -13.35 -3.90
C ALA A 12 -7.82 -14.38 -2.75
N LEU A 13 -8.96 -15.02 -2.48
CA LEU A 13 -9.10 -16.03 -1.44
C LEU A 13 -8.31 -17.30 -1.77
N LEU A 14 -8.23 -17.67 -3.05
CA LEU A 14 -7.42 -18.79 -3.52
C LEU A 14 -5.92 -18.53 -3.33
N ALA A 15 -5.43 -17.32 -3.62
CA ALA A 15 -4.04 -16.95 -3.37
C ALA A 15 -3.73 -16.95 -1.86
N THR A 16 -4.62 -16.42 -1.02
CA THR A 16 -4.47 -16.47 0.45
C THR A 16 -4.49 -17.90 0.98
N HIS A 17 -5.40 -18.75 0.50
CA HIS A 17 -5.46 -20.16 0.88
C HIS A 17 -4.22 -20.92 0.43
N ALA A 18 -3.77 -20.75 -0.83
CA ALA A 18 -2.57 -21.40 -1.34
C ALA A 18 -1.34 -21.02 -0.51
N ALA A 19 -1.22 -19.74 -0.13
CA ALA A 19 -0.11 -19.29 0.70
C ALA A 19 -0.10 -19.87 2.12
N VAL A 20 -1.27 -20.19 2.69
CA VAL A 20 -1.39 -20.81 4.02
C VAL A 20 -1.25 -22.34 3.93
N ALA A 21 -1.85 -22.98 2.93
CA ALA A 21 -1.90 -24.43 2.80
C ALA A 21 -0.67 -25.03 2.10
N ARG A 22 -0.02 -24.26 1.20
CA ARG A 22 1.17 -24.65 0.41
C ARG A 22 2.17 -23.48 0.35
N PRO A 23 2.75 -23.07 1.49
CA PRO A 23 3.59 -21.89 1.56
C PRO A 23 4.85 -21.98 0.67
N ALA A 24 5.45 -23.17 0.55
CA ALA A 24 6.63 -23.37 -0.28
C ALA A 24 6.32 -23.23 -1.78
N ASP A 25 5.28 -23.92 -2.27
CA ASP A 25 4.85 -23.86 -3.67
C ASP A 25 4.41 -22.45 -4.08
N THR A 26 3.69 -21.76 -3.18
CA THR A 26 3.22 -20.38 -3.44
C THR A 26 4.40 -19.40 -3.47
N ARG A 27 5.38 -19.59 -2.60
CA ARG A 27 6.63 -18.82 -2.62
C ARG A 27 7.40 -19.07 -3.91
N GLU A 28 7.59 -20.32 -4.31
CA GLU A 28 8.30 -20.66 -5.54
C GLU A 28 7.60 -20.10 -6.79
N ALA A 29 6.27 -20.20 -6.86
CA ALA A 29 5.49 -19.62 -7.95
C ALA A 29 5.63 -18.08 -8.00
N THR A 30 5.62 -17.42 -6.84
CA THR A 30 5.84 -15.97 -6.72
C THR A 30 7.25 -15.59 -7.17
N GLU A 31 8.28 -16.30 -6.67
CA GLU A 31 9.68 -16.05 -7.04
C GLU A 31 9.91 -16.24 -8.54
N ARG A 32 9.34 -17.29 -9.15
CA ARG A 32 9.39 -17.51 -10.61
C ARG A 32 8.71 -16.39 -11.40
N ALA A 33 7.51 -15.98 -10.98
CA ALA A 33 6.78 -14.90 -11.67
C ALA A 33 7.50 -13.56 -11.56
N VAL A 34 8.12 -13.28 -10.41
CA VAL A 34 8.94 -12.07 -10.19
C VAL A 34 10.22 -12.12 -11.04
N ALA A 35 10.88 -13.29 -11.11
CA ALA A 35 12.09 -13.48 -11.92
C ALA A 35 11.84 -13.36 -13.43
N ALA A 36 10.66 -13.79 -13.90
CA ALA A 36 10.23 -13.64 -15.29
C ALA A 36 9.70 -12.22 -15.60
N GLY A 37 9.40 -11.43 -14.57
CA GLY A 37 9.05 -10.03 -14.69
C GLY A 37 10.26 -9.16 -15.02
N PRO A 38 10.06 -7.89 -15.42
CA PRO A 38 11.19 -7.03 -15.71
C PRO A 38 11.98 -6.71 -14.43
N VAL A 39 13.31 -6.74 -14.52
CA VAL A 39 14.21 -6.52 -13.38
C VAL A 39 14.23 -5.04 -13.03
N PHE A 40 13.86 -4.71 -11.79
CA PHE A 40 13.76 -3.31 -11.33
C PHE A 40 14.41 -3.08 -9.98
N ARG A 41 15.60 -3.63 -9.75
CA ARG A 41 16.26 -3.45 -8.46
C ARG A 41 17.77 -3.52 -8.55
N ASN A 42 18.44 -2.63 -7.82
CA ASN A 42 19.88 -2.74 -7.55
C ASN A 42 20.15 -3.76 -6.42
N LYS A 43 19.11 -4.19 -5.69
CA LYS A 43 19.16 -5.19 -4.62
C LYS A 43 17.89 -6.02 -4.58
N ASP A 44 18.01 -7.31 -4.24
CA ASP A 44 16.85 -8.16 -4.06
C ASP A 44 15.93 -7.66 -2.94
N PHE A 45 14.62 -7.68 -3.21
CA PHE A 45 13.58 -7.33 -2.24
C PHE A 45 12.61 -8.51 -2.14
N PRO A 46 12.39 -9.08 -0.94
CA PRO A 46 11.45 -10.17 -0.78
C PRO A 46 10.03 -9.65 -1.00
N LEU A 47 9.35 -10.16 -2.02
CA LEU A 47 7.93 -9.89 -2.23
C LEU A 47 7.10 -10.88 -1.43
N SER A 48 6.09 -10.38 -0.74
CA SER A 48 5.10 -11.25 -0.09
C SER A 48 4.36 -12.05 -1.17
N PRO A 49 4.26 -13.38 -1.03
CA PRO A 49 3.44 -14.20 -1.92
C PRO A 49 1.93 -13.99 -1.71
N VAL A 50 1.55 -13.28 -0.64
CA VAL A 50 0.15 -12.99 -0.30
C VAL A 50 -0.12 -11.51 -0.52
N PRO A 51 -1.08 -11.15 -1.40
CA PRO A 51 -1.51 -9.77 -1.50
C PRO A 51 -2.26 -9.35 -0.24
N VAL A 52 -2.12 -8.08 0.14
CA VAL A 52 -2.99 -7.48 1.16
C VAL A 52 -4.37 -7.28 0.54
N LEU A 53 -5.39 -7.88 1.16
CA LEU A 53 -6.76 -7.75 0.72
C LEU A 53 -7.43 -6.60 1.48
N LEU A 54 -7.93 -5.63 0.72
CA LEU A 54 -8.69 -4.51 1.26
C LEU A 54 -10.05 -4.43 0.55
N ARG A 55 -11.10 -4.16 1.31
CA ARG A 55 -12.41 -3.87 0.71
C ARG A 55 -12.34 -2.58 -0.09
N ALA A 56 -12.72 -2.63 -1.35
CA ALA A 56 -12.64 -1.48 -2.25
C ALA A 56 -13.46 -0.27 -1.75
N ASP A 57 -14.66 -0.49 -1.20
CA ASP A 57 -15.48 0.59 -0.62
C ASP A 57 -14.81 1.28 0.60
N ARG A 58 -13.90 0.59 1.29
CA ARG A 58 -13.07 1.17 2.36
C ARG A 58 -11.93 1.98 1.76
N ALA A 59 -11.24 1.43 0.76
CA ALA A 59 -10.15 2.11 0.06
C ALA A 59 -10.62 3.44 -0.59
N GLU A 60 -11.75 3.41 -1.30
CA GLU A 60 -12.31 4.57 -2.00
C GLU A 60 -12.71 5.69 -1.04
N ARG A 61 -13.22 5.35 0.16
CA ARG A 61 -13.54 6.34 1.20
C ARG A 61 -12.30 6.98 1.82
N LEU A 62 -11.15 6.30 1.83
CA LEU A 62 -9.92 6.84 2.41
C LEU A 62 -9.27 7.89 1.51
N ALA A 63 -9.31 7.72 0.19
CA ALA A 63 -8.66 8.63 -0.76
C ALA A 63 -8.98 10.13 -0.54
N PRO A 64 -10.26 10.57 -0.45
CA PRO A 64 -10.56 11.98 -0.20
C PRO A 64 -10.15 12.43 1.21
N LEU A 65 -10.18 11.55 2.20
CA LEU A 65 -9.76 11.87 3.57
C LEU A 65 -8.24 12.07 3.66
N LEU A 66 -7.47 11.22 2.99
CA LEU A 66 -6.02 11.34 2.91
C LEU A 66 -5.61 12.59 2.11
N THR A 67 -6.35 12.94 1.05
CA THR A 67 -6.14 14.18 0.32
C THR A 67 -6.32 15.41 1.22
N ARG A 68 -7.38 15.43 2.04
CA ARG A 68 -7.61 16.49 3.03
C ARG A 68 -6.53 16.54 4.10
N TYR A 69 -6.03 15.37 4.52
CA TYR A 69 -4.92 15.28 5.47
C TYR A 69 -3.63 15.86 4.88
N VAL A 70 -3.28 15.54 3.63
CA VAL A 70 -2.12 16.14 2.93
C VAL A 70 -2.26 17.65 2.80
N ALA A 71 -3.46 18.14 2.45
CA ALA A 71 -3.71 19.59 2.43
C ALA A 71 -3.52 20.24 3.81
N LEU A 72 -3.89 19.54 4.90
CA LEU A 72 -3.65 20.01 6.26
C LEU A 72 -2.17 20.07 6.62
N LEU A 73 -1.33 19.16 6.09
CA LEU A 73 0.12 19.23 6.28
C LEU A 73 0.72 20.53 5.73
N GLY A 74 0.14 21.10 4.68
CA GLY A 74 0.57 22.40 4.16
C GLY A 74 0.40 23.55 5.17
N LYS A 75 -0.45 23.40 6.18
CA LYS A 75 -0.56 24.38 7.27
C LYS A 75 0.76 24.52 8.04
N ALA A 76 1.57 23.46 8.15
CA ALA A 76 2.86 23.55 8.83
C ALA A 76 3.82 24.51 8.08
N VAL A 77 3.87 24.41 6.76
CA VAL A 77 4.68 25.31 5.90
C VAL A 77 4.14 26.73 5.93
N ALA A 78 2.82 26.90 5.86
CA ALA A 78 2.18 28.21 5.97
C ALA A 78 2.51 28.89 7.31
N LEU A 79 2.41 28.14 8.41
CA LEU A 79 2.77 28.62 9.75
C LEU A 79 4.26 28.94 9.85
N TYR A 80 5.13 28.09 9.31
CA TYR A 80 6.57 28.35 9.24
C TYR A 80 6.86 29.70 8.57
N ARG A 81 6.25 29.99 7.41
CA ARG A 81 6.48 31.29 6.73
C ARG A 81 5.90 32.49 7.49
N ALA A 82 4.72 32.33 8.08
CA ALA A 82 3.99 33.44 8.68
C ALA A 82 4.48 33.81 10.10
N ARG A 83 5.08 32.85 10.83
CA ARG A 83 5.30 32.98 12.27
C ARG A 83 6.78 32.84 12.65
N PRO A 84 7.40 33.90 13.23
CA PRO A 84 8.77 33.82 13.74
C PRO A 84 8.96 32.69 14.75
N ASP A 85 8.02 32.49 15.69
CA ASP A 85 8.13 31.46 16.73
C ASP A 85 8.14 30.03 16.17
N VAL A 86 7.48 29.80 15.04
CA VAL A 86 7.50 28.50 14.36
C VAL A 86 8.84 28.30 13.62
N ARG A 87 9.39 29.34 12.98
CA ARG A 87 10.73 29.25 12.38
C ARG A 87 11.80 28.97 13.42
N ASP A 88 11.69 29.66 14.56
CA ASP A 88 12.60 29.50 15.70
C ASP A 88 12.49 28.10 16.32
N PHE A 89 11.32 27.46 16.25
CA PHE A 89 11.17 26.07 16.69
C PHE A 89 11.95 25.10 15.80
N TYR A 90 11.83 25.23 14.47
CA TYR A 90 12.50 24.33 13.52
C TYR A 90 13.98 24.64 13.33
N ARG A 91 14.41 25.89 13.56
CA ARG A 91 15.81 26.36 13.48
C ARG A 91 16.51 25.95 12.18
N LEU A 92 15.80 26.02 11.06
CA LEU A 92 16.38 25.67 9.77
C LEU A 92 17.42 26.72 9.34
N GLY A 93 18.39 26.29 8.54
CA GLY A 93 19.41 27.19 7.99
C GLY A 93 18.92 27.95 6.74
N PRO A 94 19.65 28.98 6.30
CA PRO A 94 19.26 29.81 5.15
C PRO A 94 19.06 29.04 3.84
N ALA A 95 19.73 27.90 3.67
CA ALA A 95 19.54 27.05 2.49
C ALA A 95 18.15 26.40 2.44
N ALA A 96 17.65 25.94 3.59
CA ALA A 96 16.32 25.35 3.69
C ALA A 96 15.22 26.41 3.52
N ASP A 97 15.41 27.61 4.08
CA ASP A 97 14.48 28.73 3.87
C ASP A 97 14.33 29.08 2.39
N ARG A 98 15.44 29.14 1.65
CA ARG A 98 15.41 29.41 0.20
C ARG A 98 14.64 28.33 -0.57
N LEU A 99 14.78 27.07 -0.20
CA LEU A 99 14.02 25.97 -0.83
C LEU A 99 12.53 26.09 -0.50
N ILE A 100 12.19 26.36 0.76
CA ILE A 100 10.80 26.56 1.19
C ILE A 100 10.17 27.73 0.44
N ASP A 101 10.89 28.83 0.21
CA ASP A 101 10.37 29.99 -0.51
C ASP A 101 10.27 29.79 -2.03
N ALA A 102 11.15 28.97 -2.62
CA ALA A 102 11.16 28.71 -4.06
C ALA A 102 9.87 28.02 -4.56
N ASP A 103 9.27 27.15 -3.75
CA ASP A 103 8.11 26.33 -4.15
C ASP A 103 6.75 27.02 -3.96
N ARG A 104 6.73 28.32 -3.61
CA ARG A 104 5.51 29.05 -3.24
C ARG A 104 4.39 29.01 -4.29
N ALA A 105 4.74 28.95 -5.57
CA ALA A 105 3.77 28.93 -6.67
C ALA A 105 2.94 27.63 -6.73
N LEU A 106 3.44 26.54 -6.12
CA LEU A 106 2.80 25.23 -6.11
C LEU A 106 1.85 25.03 -4.91
N GLY A 107 1.79 26.02 -4.01
CA GLY A 107 1.11 25.93 -2.74
C GLY A 107 1.95 25.25 -1.66
N ASP A 108 1.38 25.12 -0.47
CA ASP A 108 2.12 24.70 0.73
C ASP A 108 2.01 23.19 1.01
N ALA A 109 1.12 22.49 0.32
CA ALA A 109 0.87 21.08 0.56
C ALA A 109 1.94 20.18 -0.09
N PRO A 110 2.43 19.13 0.60
CA PRO A 110 3.38 18.18 0.03
C PRO A 110 2.67 17.16 -0.86
N TRP A 111 2.31 17.57 -2.09
CA TRP A 111 1.53 16.75 -3.01
C TRP A 111 2.21 15.45 -3.43
N VAL A 112 3.55 15.43 -3.44
CA VAL A 112 4.33 14.21 -3.64
C VAL A 112 4.78 13.71 -2.26
N CYS A 113 3.98 12.82 -1.68
CA CYS A 113 4.30 12.19 -0.40
C CYS A 113 3.85 10.72 -0.36
N ARG A 114 4.38 9.98 0.61
CA ARG A 114 3.90 8.64 1.00
C ARG A 114 3.40 8.70 2.44
N LEU A 115 2.18 8.23 2.66
CA LEU A 115 1.60 8.11 3.99
C LEU A 115 1.71 6.65 4.42
N ASP A 116 2.49 6.41 5.47
CA ASP A 116 2.72 5.08 6.00
C ASP A 116 1.86 4.85 7.24
N GLY A 117 1.31 3.65 7.38
CA GLY A 117 0.33 3.35 8.40
C GLY A 117 -0.15 1.90 8.36
N TYR A 118 -1.15 1.61 9.20
CA TYR A 118 -1.77 0.30 9.29
C TYR A 118 -3.28 0.41 9.52
N LEU A 119 -3.99 -0.70 9.27
CA LEU A 119 -5.41 -0.82 9.61
C LEU A 119 -5.54 -1.52 10.96
N GLU A 120 -6.32 -0.95 11.87
CA GLU A 120 -6.65 -1.59 13.14
C GLU A 120 -7.49 -2.86 12.91
N ALA A 121 -7.11 -3.97 13.54
CA ALA A 121 -7.85 -5.22 13.43
C ALA A 121 -9.26 -5.07 14.03
N GLY A 122 -10.28 -5.50 13.29
CA GLY A 122 -11.68 -5.53 13.74
C GLY A 122 -12.46 -4.22 13.57
N SER A 123 -11.77 -3.10 13.33
CA SER A 123 -12.41 -1.82 12.96
C SER A 123 -12.02 -1.36 11.55
N GLU A 124 -10.90 -1.88 11.03
CA GLU A 124 -10.27 -1.50 9.76
C GLU A 124 -10.06 0.01 9.66
N ARG A 125 -9.90 0.67 10.81
CA ARG A 125 -9.58 2.08 10.89
C ARG A 125 -8.12 2.29 10.51
N LEU A 126 -7.88 3.21 9.57
CA LEU A 126 -6.52 3.61 9.21
C LEU A 126 -5.88 4.44 10.32
N ARG A 127 -4.68 4.01 10.74
CA ARG A 127 -3.76 4.76 11.59
C ARG A 127 -2.57 5.18 10.76
N VAL A 128 -2.42 6.50 10.57
CA VAL A 128 -1.25 7.11 9.94
C VAL A 128 -0.16 7.20 10.99
N LEU A 129 1.01 6.66 10.67
CA LEU A 129 2.20 6.67 11.51
C LEU A 129 3.21 7.72 11.05
N GLU A 130 3.37 7.87 9.74
CA GLU A 130 4.41 8.71 9.16
C GLU A 130 3.95 9.36 7.85
N ASN A 131 4.45 10.58 7.61
CA ASN A 131 4.32 11.30 6.36
C ASN A 131 5.70 11.51 5.71
N ASN A 132 6.02 10.68 4.73
CA ASN A 132 7.25 10.78 3.97
C ASN A 132 7.05 11.77 2.80
N ALA A 133 7.40 13.03 3.03
CA ALA A 133 7.24 14.12 2.06
C ALA A 133 8.54 14.52 1.35
N ASP A 134 9.69 14.02 1.81
CA ASP A 134 10.98 14.19 1.12
C ASP A 134 11.30 12.92 0.35
N SER A 135 11.38 13.04 -0.98
CA SER A 135 11.81 11.98 -1.89
C SER A 135 11.17 10.60 -1.62
N PRO A 136 9.81 10.49 -1.58
CA PRO A 136 9.16 9.24 -1.23
C PRO A 136 9.48 8.13 -2.24
N ALA A 137 10.06 7.05 -1.76
CA ALA A 137 10.23 5.84 -2.55
C ALA A 137 8.89 5.12 -2.77
N GLY A 138 8.77 4.40 -3.88
CA GLY A 138 7.66 3.48 -4.12
C GLY A 138 6.68 3.92 -5.21
N THR A 139 6.64 5.19 -5.60
CA THR A 139 5.65 5.71 -6.57
C THR A 139 5.66 4.95 -7.90
N LEU A 140 6.84 4.62 -8.43
CA LEU A 140 7.01 3.81 -9.64
C LEU A 140 6.97 2.30 -9.39
N PHE A 141 7.29 1.87 -8.16
CA PHE A 141 7.32 0.45 -7.79
C PHE A 141 5.92 -0.10 -7.56
N THR A 142 5.02 0.68 -6.95
CA THR A 142 3.65 0.25 -6.61
C THR A 142 2.85 -0.19 -7.83
N ALA A 143 2.84 0.60 -8.91
CA ALA A 143 2.14 0.23 -10.14
C ALA A 143 2.67 -1.09 -10.73
N ARG A 144 4.00 -1.26 -10.72
CA ARG A 144 4.66 -2.44 -11.28
C ARG A 144 4.48 -3.69 -10.40
N ILE A 145 4.45 -3.54 -9.08
CA ILE A 145 4.10 -4.63 -8.15
C ILE A 145 2.65 -5.04 -8.38
N ASN A 146 1.72 -4.09 -8.54
CA ASN A 146 0.33 -4.39 -8.85
C ASN A 146 0.18 -5.13 -10.19
N ASP A 147 0.96 -4.76 -11.21
CA ASP A 147 1.00 -5.47 -12.49
C ASP A 147 1.55 -6.90 -12.33
N ALA A 148 2.62 -7.08 -11.54
CA ALA A 148 3.18 -8.41 -11.27
C ALA A 148 2.17 -9.30 -10.54
N VAL A 149 1.47 -8.76 -9.53
CA VAL A 149 0.38 -9.45 -8.83
C VAL A 149 -0.77 -9.79 -9.79
N ALA A 150 -1.15 -8.87 -10.68
CA ALA A 150 -2.19 -9.12 -11.69
C ALA A 150 -1.77 -10.23 -12.66
N ARG A 151 -0.50 -10.30 -13.07
CA ARG A 151 0.04 -11.37 -13.90
C ARG A 151 0.03 -12.71 -13.17
N ILE A 152 0.52 -12.78 -11.93
CA ILE A 152 0.47 -13.99 -11.09
C ILE A 152 -0.96 -14.52 -10.98
N ARG A 153 -1.94 -13.61 -10.79
CA ARG A 153 -3.36 -13.95 -10.77
C ARG A 153 -3.83 -14.53 -12.10
N SER A 154 -3.43 -13.94 -13.23
CA SER A 154 -3.84 -14.39 -14.56
C SER A 154 -3.17 -15.69 -15.02
N THR A 155 -1.96 -15.99 -14.52
CA THR A 155 -1.20 -17.19 -14.86
C THR A 155 -1.46 -18.35 -13.91
N SER A 156 -2.11 -18.11 -12.76
CA SER A 156 -2.66 -19.15 -11.92
C SER A 156 -3.89 -19.73 -12.62
N PRO A 157 -3.79 -20.91 -13.27
CA PRO A 157 -4.90 -21.47 -14.00
C PRO A 157 -5.94 -21.96 -13.00
N ALA A 158 -7.08 -22.40 -13.52
CA ALA A 158 -8.10 -23.19 -12.82
C ALA A 158 -7.57 -24.39 -11.97
N ALA A 159 -6.27 -24.66 -11.92
CA ALA A 159 -5.64 -25.61 -11.00
C ALA A 159 -5.61 -25.15 -9.52
N MET A 160 -6.05 -23.93 -9.21
CA MET A 160 -6.32 -23.49 -7.83
C MET A 160 -7.81 -23.33 -7.54
N THR A 161 -8.75 -23.90 -8.31
CA THR A 161 -10.17 -23.79 -8.00
C THR A 161 -10.55 -24.61 -6.77
N TYR A 162 -10.97 -23.92 -5.71
CA TYR A 162 -11.70 -24.52 -4.59
C TYR A 162 -13.19 -24.54 -4.95
N THR A 163 -13.77 -25.72 -5.11
CA THR A 163 -15.19 -25.94 -5.45
C THR A 163 -16.05 -26.30 -4.24
N GLY A 164 -15.55 -26.12 -3.01
CA GLY A 164 -16.22 -26.58 -1.80
C GLY A 164 -16.92 -25.46 -1.03
N GLU A 165 -18.17 -25.15 -1.33
CA GLU A 165 -18.96 -24.38 -0.38
C GLU A 165 -18.95 -25.12 0.99
N HIS A 166 -18.81 -24.36 2.08
CA HIS A 166 -18.97 -24.77 3.50
C HIS A 166 -17.76 -25.19 4.36
N ARG A 167 -16.51 -25.30 3.88
CA ARG A 167 -15.38 -25.66 4.80
C ARG A 167 -14.28 -24.61 4.97
N PHE A 168 -14.29 -23.56 4.16
CA PHE A 168 -13.24 -22.53 4.18
C PHE A 168 -13.20 -21.67 5.46
N PRO A 169 -14.34 -21.16 5.97
CA PRO A 169 -14.34 -20.41 7.23
C PRO A 169 -13.89 -21.26 8.43
N ASP A 170 -14.23 -22.55 8.43
CA ASP A 170 -13.87 -23.46 9.52
C ASP A 170 -12.39 -23.83 9.48
N ALA A 171 -11.80 -23.96 8.28
CA ALA A 171 -10.35 -24.13 8.12
C ALA A 171 -9.56 -22.89 8.57
N LEU A 172 -10.01 -21.68 8.22
CA LEU A 172 -9.41 -20.43 8.71
C LEU A 172 -9.51 -20.30 10.24
N ARG A 173 -10.67 -20.65 10.82
CA ARG A 173 -10.87 -20.66 12.28
C ARG A 173 -10.04 -21.73 13.00
N ALA A 174 -9.78 -22.87 12.35
CA ALA A 174 -8.92 -23.92 12.90
C ALA A 174 -7.45 -23.49 12.89
N ALA A 175 -6.98 -22.90 11.77
CA ALA A 175 -5.63 -22.37 11.65
C ALA A 175 -5.34 -21.22 12.64
N ALA A 176 -6.30 -20.29 12.80
CA ALA A 176 -6.18 -19.22 13.78
C ALA A 176 -6.14 -19.73 15.23
N ARG A 177 -6.82 -20.84 15.54
CA ARG A 177 -6.80 -21.49 16.86
C ARG A 177 -5.53 -22.28 17.13
N ALA A 178 -4.89 -22.82 16.10
CA ALA A 178 -3.62 -23.54 16.23
C ALA A 178 -2.41 -22.61 16.36
N ALA A 179 -2.55 -21.33 16.01
CA ALA A 179 -1.51 -20.31 16.09
C ALA A 179 -1.59 -19.43 17.36
N ALA A 180 -2.53 -19.70 18.26
CA ALA A 180 -2.72 -19.05 19.56
C ALA A 180 -2.33 -20.02 20.67
#